data_AF-A0A3M1E252-F1
#
_entry.id   AF-A0A3M1E252-F1
#
_cell.length_a   1.000
_cell.length_b   1.000
_cell.length_c   1.000
_cell.angle_alpha   90.00
_cell.angle_beta   90.00
_cell.angle_gamma   90.00
#
_symmetry.space_group_name_H-M   'P 1'
#
loop_
_entity.id
_entity.type
_entity.pdbx_description
1 polymer ?
#
loop_
_entity_poly.entity_id
_entity_poly.type
_entity_poly.pdbx_seq_one_letter_code
_entity_poly.pdbx_strand_id
1 'polypeptide(L)' 'AEAVLVGVESRTSAPVRIVRGEDGASVSHPGLFPAGEGAGYAGGIMSAALDGMRVAGSIMKQLSAGG' A
#
# COMPACT_ATOMS: atom_id res chain seq x y z
N ALA A 1 9.85 -24.70 31.90
CA ALA A 1 10.13 -24.71 30.44
C ALA A 1 10.96 -23.47 30.14
N GLU A 2 12.12 -23.62 29.49
CA GLU A 2 12.93 -22.49 28.99
C GLU A 2 12.44 -22.06 27.61
N ALA A 3 12.35 -20.75 27.38
CA ALA A 3 12.02 -20.17 26.08
C ALA A 3 13.31 -19.77 25.34
N VAL A 4 13.36 -19.98 24.03
CA VAL A 4 14.51 -19.65 23.17
C VAL A 4 14.22 -18.35 22.42
N LEU A 5 15.16 -17.40 22.47
CA LEU A 5 15.11 -16.15 21.71
C LEU A 5 15.85 -16.32 20.38
N VAL A 6 15.18 -16.03 19.26
CA VAL A 6 15.74 -16.21 17.90
C VAL A 6 15.83 -14.86 17.19
N GLY A 7 17.05 -14.31 17.12
CA GLY A 7 17.38 -13.16 16.27
C GLY A 7 16.51 -11.90 16.44
N VAL A 8 16.72 -10.92 15.56
CA VAL A 8 15.86 -9.73 15.47
C VAL A 8 15.14 -9.75 14.13
N GLU A 9 13.82 -9.63 14.17
CA GLU A 9 12.98 -9.43 12.99
C GLU A 9 12.67 -7.94 12.83
N SER A 10 13.33 -7.28 11.89
CA SER A 10 13.26 -5.81 11.70
C SER A 10 12.35 -5.36 10.57
N ARG A 11 11.80 -6.29 9.78
CA ARG A 11 11.00 -6.00 8.57
C ARG A 11 9.55 -6.49 8.72
N THR A 12 8.89 -6.02 9.77
CA THR A 12 7.47 -6.35 10.03
C THR A 12 6.48 -5.45 9.30
N SER A 13 6.94 -4.31 8.76
CA SER A 13 6.14 -3.36 7.99
C SER A 13 7.04 -2.45 7.16
N ALA A 14 6.45 -1.69 6.23
CA ALA A 14 7.20 -0.66 5.51
C ALA A 14 7.76 0.41 6.48
N PRO A 15 9.03 0.83 6.29
CA PRO A 15 9.66 1.87 7.09
C PRO A 15 9.21 3.28 6.70
N VAL A 16 8.41 3.41 5.64
CA VAL A 16 7.93 4.68 5.08
C VAL A 16 6.47 4.57 4.67
N ARG A 17 5.80 5.72 4.57
CA ARG A 17 4.50 5.86 3.92
C ARG A 17 4.61 6.82 2.75
N ILE A 18 4.29 6.34 1.55
CA ILE A 18 4.25 7.19 0.35
C ILE A 18 2.87 7.87 0.31
N VAL A 19 2.81 9.16 0.58
CA VAL A 19 1.52 9.86 0.78
C VAL A 19 0.69 9.86 -0.51
N ARG A 20 -0.57 9.44 -0.38
CA ARG A 20 -1.57 9.42 -1.45
C ARG A 20 -2.90 9.98 -0.94
N GLY A 21 -3.70 10.54 -1.84
CA GLY A 21 -5.04 11.06 -1.56
C GLY A 21 -6.08 9.95 -1.35
N GLU A 22 -7.33 10.35 -1.07
CA GLU A 22 -8.45 9.42 -0.92
C GLU A 22 -8.78 8.64 -2.21
N ASP A 23 -8.44 9.24 -3.34
CA ASP A 23 -8.49 8.64 -4.67
C ASP A 23 -7.36 7.64 -4.92
N GLY A 24 -6.40 7.49 -4.01
CA GLY A 24 -5.27 6.58 -4.13
C GLY A 24 -4.11 7.12 -4.97
N ALA A 25 -4.20 8.34 -5.51
CA ALA A 25 -3.14 8.97 -6.29
C ALA A 25 -2.12 9.66 -5.38
N SER A 26 -0.85 9.68 -5.78
CA SER A 26 0.19 10.43 -5.08
C SER A 26 -0.15 11.92 -5.02
N VAL A 27 0.06 12.52 -3.85
CA VAL A 27 -0.20 13.95 -3.65
C VAL A 27 0.76 14.88 -4.40
N SER A 28 1.89 14.34 -4.88
CA SER A 28 2.95 15.14 -5.53
C SER A 28 3.34 14.66 -6.93
N HIS A 29 2.94 13.45 -7.34
CA HIS A 29 3.28 12.88 -8.65
C HIS A 29 2.01 12.37 -9.36
N PRO A 30 1.37 13.21 -10.20
CA PRO A 30 0.18 12.82 -10.94
C PRO A 30 0.39 11.54 -11.75
N GLY A 31 -0.58 10.63 -11.71
CA GLY A 31 -0.52 9.33 -12.40
C GLY A 31 0.22 8.22 -11.63
N LEU A 32 0.86 8.52 -10.49
CA LEU A 32 1.44 7.52 -9.59
C LEU A 32 0.42 7.10 -8.52
N PHE A 33 0.26 5.79 -8.29
CA PHE A 33 -0.66 5.24 -7.29
C PHE A 33 0.07 4.31 -6.31
N PRO A 34 0.59 4.84 -5.19
CA PRO A 34 1.25 4.01 -4.18
C PRO A 34 0.26 3.01 -3.58
N ALA A 35 0.61 1.72 -3.51
CA ALA A 35 -0.28 0.66 -3.01
C ALA A 35 0.47 -0.44 -2.25
N GLY A 36 -0.26 -1.17 -1.41
CA GLY A 36 0.23 -2.33 -0.67
C GLY A 36 1.18 -1.99 0.47
N GLU A 37 1.89 -3.02 0.93
CA GLU A 37 2.76 -2.92 2.11
C GLU A 37 3.94 -2.00 1.87
N GLY A 38 4.62 -2.12 0.72
CA GLY A 38 5.77 -1.29 0.39
C GLY A 38 5.46 0.22 0.34
N ALA A 39 4.21 0.60 0.05
CA ALA A 39 3.76 1.99 0.09
C ALA A 39 3.31 2.44 1.49
N GLY A 40 3.19 1.52 2.45
CA GLY A 40 2.76 1.78 3.82
C GLY A 40 1.24 1.76 4.03
N TYR A 41 0.47 1.08 3.17
CA TYR A 41 -1.01 1.00 3.26
C TYR A 41 -1.56 -0.40 3.55
N ALA A 42 -0.69 -1.40 3.69
CA ALA A 42 -1.05 -2.76 4.05
C ALA A 42 0.04 -3.36 4.96
N GLY A 43 -0.22 -4.52 5.57
CA GLY A 43 0.71 -5.20 6.48
C GLY A 43 0.66 -6.73 6.37
N GLY A 44 0.25 -7.23 5.20
CA GLY A 44 0.10 -8.66 4.95
C GLY A 44 -0.71 -8.93 3.69
N ILE A 45 -0.69 -10.19 3.25
CA ILE A 45 -1.17 -10.63 1.93
C ILE A 45 -2.60 -10.15 1.64
N MET A 46 -3.54 -10.42 2.55
CA MET A 46 -4.95 -10.05 2.36
C MET A 46 -5.15 -8.54 2.29
N SER A 47 -4.52 -7.80 3.21
CA SER A 47 -4.62 -6.33 3.23
C SER A 47 -4.00 -5.68 1.99
N ALA A 48 -2.91 -6.24 1.46
CA ALA A 48 -2.27 -5.74 0.25
C ALA A 48 -3.13 -6.00 -1.00
N ALA A 49 -3.79 -7.15 -1.07
CA ALA A 49 -4.73 -7.47 -2.14
C ALA A 49 -5.95 -6.54 -2.14
N LEU A 50 -6.55 -6.30 -0.97
CA LEU A 50 -7.67 -5.37 -0.82
C LEU A 50 -7.27 -3.94 -1.21
N ASP A 51 -6.09 -3.49 -0.80
CA ASP A 51 -5.57 -2.18 -1.17
C ASP A 51 -5.35 -2.05 -2.68
N GLY A 52 -4.77 -3.08 -3.30
CA GLY A 52 -4.59 -3.14 -4.75
C GLY A 52 -5.90 -3.06 -5.52
N MET A 53 -6.94 -3.78 -5.09
CA MET A 53 -8.26 -3.70 -5.71
C MET A 53 -8.87 -2.29 -5.60
N ARG A 54 -8.73 -1.63 -4.45
CA ARG A 54 -9.20 -0.25 -4.25
C ARG A 54 -8.51 0.71 -5.21
N VAL A 55 -7.17 0.64 -5.30
CA VAL A 55 -6.37 1.50 -6.17
C VAL A 55 -6.69 1.24 -7.65
N ALA A 56 -6.81 -0.02 -8.07
CA ALA A 56 -7.24 -0.36 -9.42
C ALA A 56 -8.62 0.24 -9.75
N GLY A 57 -9.56 0.20 -8.80
CA GLY A 57 -10.87 0.85 -8.91
C GLY A 57 -10.78 2.35 -9.15
N SER A 58 -9.91 3.05 -8.42
CA SER A 58 -9.67 4.48 -8.64
C SER A 58 -9.07 4.79 -10.01
N ILE A 59 -8.07 4.00 -10.44
CA ILE A 59 -7.45 4.15 -11.76
C ILE A 59 -8.50 4.00 -12.86
N MET A 60 -9.33 2.96 -12.79
CA MET A 60 -10.40 2.73 -13.76
C MET A 60 -11.37 3.92 -13.83
N LYS A 61 -11.80 4.44 -12.67
CA LYS A 61 -12.68 5.64 -12.63
C LYS A 61 -12.04 6.86 -13.29
N GLN A 62 -10.76 7.12 -13.03
CA GLN A 62 -10.06 8.25 -13.63
C GLN A 62 -9.94 8.11 -15.15
N LEU A 63 -9.64 6.91 -15.65
CA LEU A 63 -9.54 6.64 -17.09
C LEU A 63 -10.90 6.73 -17.78
N SER A 64 -11.98 6.25 -17.15
CA SER A 64 -13.34 6.35 -17.69
C SER A 64 -13.90 7.77 -17.69
N ALA A 65 -13.45 8.65 -16.78
CA ALA A 65 -13.89 10.04 -16.70
C ALA A 65 -13.15 10.97 -17.68
N GLY A 66 -12.10 10.49 -18.34
CA GLY A 66 -11.31 11.22 -19.33
C GLY A 66 -11.70 10.95 -20.79
N GLY A 67 -12.88 10.37 -21.04
CA GLY A 67 -13.46 10.14 -22.37
C GLY A 67 -14.61 11.09 -22.69
#